data_AF-A7TK97-F1
#
_entry.id   AF-A7TK97-F1
#
_cell.length_a   1.000
_cell.length_b   1.000
_cell.length_c   1.000
_cell.angle_alpha   90.00
_cell.angle_beta   90.00
_cell.angle_gamma   90.00
#
_symmetry.space_group_name_H-M   'P 1'
#
loop_
_entity.id
_entity.type
_entity.pdbx_description
1 polymer ?
#
loop_
_entity_poly.entity_id
_entity_poly.type
_entity_poly.pdbx_seq_one_letter_code
_entity_poly.pdbx_strand_id
1 'polypeptide(L)'
;MNFNLNSLLQKEIAKKKREIDVSNANRAVVENGNNCKDEPLTSVQVTTVNLINSGKGELEREKQNRIDKNIERLKSRRSRINDILNSEKDIDYNININEILIENINSSKLSIKCNLYVHKLLKDWKESGHSYDLILETKRNLLPLLIKLRKNDINKEILISVSTILYHLQQDNEINQSLQSYMKLSIGTVAWPIGVTQISIHSRSAHSKLNDINKTSNIMIDERTRLWITSLKG
;
A
#
# COMPACT_ATOMS: atom_id res chain seq x y z
N MET A 1 -39.82 28.50 1.52
CA MET A 1 -39.17 28.65 0.21
C MET A 1 -38.17 27.52 0.03
N ASN A 2 -38.51 26.48 -0.75
CA ASN A 2 -37.66 25.30 -0.92
C ASN A 2 -36.61 25.57 -2.01
N PHE A 3 -35.38 25.87 -1.59
CA PHE A 3 -34.22 25.98 -2.49
C PHE A 3 -33.86 24.59 -3.03
N ASN A 4 -34.29 24.29 -4.25
CA ASN A 4 -34.09 22.99 -4.86
C ASN A 4 -32.68 22.90 -5.46
N LEU A 5 -31.70 22.54 -4.62
CA LEU A 5 -30.28 22.44 -4.96
C LEU A 5 -30.01 21.59 -6.22
N ASN A 6 -30.84 20.57 -6.45
CA ASN A 6 -30.72 19.67 -7.58
C ASN A 6 -30.92 20.40 -8.93
N SER A 7 -31.83 21.37 -8.96
CA SER A 7 -32.08 22.20 -10.15
C SER A 7 -30.91 23.14 -10.50
N LEU A 8 -30.20 23.64 -9.47
CA LEU A 8 -29.04 24.50 -9.65
C LEU A 8 -27.86 23.69 -10.19
N LEU A 9 -27.67 22.49 -9.65
CA LEU A 9 -26.61 21.57 -10.04
C LEU A 9 -26.81 21.07 -11.48
N GLN A 10 -28.05 20.77 -11.89
CA GLN A 10 -28.38 20.44 -13.28
C GLN A 10 -28.11 21.60 -14.24
N LYS A 11 -28.41 22.85 -13.84
CA LYS A 11 -28.08 24.04 -14.63
C LYS A 11 -26.57 24.22 -14.79
N GLU A 12 -25.81 24.01 -13.73
CA GLU A 12 -24.34 24.13 -13.75
C GLU A 12 -23.70 23.05 -14.64
N ILE A 13 -24.19 21.80 -14.56
CA ILE A 13 -23.75 20.70 -15.43
C ILE A 13 -24.07 21.00 -16.88
N ALA A 14 -25.28 21.50 -17.18
CA ALA A 14 -25.68 21.85 -18.55
C ALA A 14 -24.82 22.99 -19.12
N LYS A 15 -24.49 24.00 -18.30
CA LYS A 15 -23.59 25.09 -18.69
C LYS A 15 -22.18 24.56 -19.00
N LYS A 16 -21.63 23.70 -18.13
CA LYS A 16 -20.31 23.08 -18.34
C LYS A 16 -20.26 22.19 -19.59
N LYS A 17 -21.33 21.44 -19.89
CA LYS A 17 -21.41 20.66 -21.14
C LYS A 17 -21.33 21.55 -22.39
N ARG A 18 -22.07 22.67 -22.41
CA ARG A 18 -22.01 23.63 -23.53
C ARG A 18 -20.62 24.26 -23.70
N GLU A 19 -19.93 24.59 -22.61
CA GLU A 19 -18.55 25.11 -22.68
C GLU A 19 -17.58 24.09 -23.31
N ILE A 20 -17.77 22.80 -23.02
CA ILE A 20 -16.97 21.70 -23.60
C ILE A 20 -17.31 21.53 -25.09
N ASP A 21 -18.60 21.56 -25.47
CA ASP A 21 -19.03 21.43 -26.85
C ASP A 21 -18.50 22.57 -27.73
N VAL A 22 -18.51 23.81 -27.22
CA VAL A 22 -17.90 24.98 -27.90
C VAL A 22 -16.38 24.82 -28.02
N SER A 23 -15.71 24.32 -26.99
CA SER A 23 -14.27 24.07 -27.02
C SER A 23 -13.89 22.98 -28.03
N ASN A 24 -14.72 21.93 -28.16
CA ASN A 24 -14.53 20.85 -29.13
C ASN A 24 -14.85 21.30 -30.56
N ALA A 25 -15.88 22.13 -30.77
CA ALA A 25 -16.19 22.72 -32.07
C ALA A 25 -15.04 23.61 -32.56
N ASN A 26 -14.47 24.44 -31.67
CA ASN A 26 -13.31 25.27 -32.00
C ASN A 26 -12.06 24.43 -32.33
N ARG A 27 -11.89 23.27 -31.69
CA ARG A 27 -10.80 22.33 -32.01
C ARG A 27 -10.98 21.66 -33.38
N ALA A 28 -12.22 21.32 -33.76
CA ALA A 28 -12.53 20.77 -35.08
C ALA A 28 -12.36 21.78 -36.23
N VAL A 29 -12.58 23.09 -35.96
CA VAL A 29 -12.32 24.15 -36.95
C VAL A 29 -10.83 24.33 -37.24
N VAL A 30 -9.96 24.12 -36.24
CA VAL A 30 -8.49 24.20 -36.40
C VAL A 30 -7.94 23.02 -37.20
N GLU A 31 -8.58 21.85 -37.15
CA GLU A 31 -8.17 20.67 -37.95
C GLU A 31 -8.62 20.75 -39.41
N ASN A 32 -9.70 21.47 -39.73
CA ASN A 32 -10.21 21.62 -41.10
C ASN A 32 -9.60 22.80 -41.89
N GLY A 33 -8.73 23.61 -41.29
CA GLY A 33 -8.08 24.77 -41.92
C GLY A 33 -6.84 24.46 -42.76
N ASN A 34 -6.34 23.22 -42.78
CA ASN A 34 -5.15 22.82 -43.52
C ASN A 34 -5.53 21.97 -44.73
N ASN A 35 -6.00 22.59 -45.82
CA ASN A 35 -6.13 21.89 -47.09
C ASN A 35 -5.74 22.81 -48.27
N CYS A 36 -4.47 22.76 -48.67
CA CYS A 36 -3.96 23.34 -49.92
C CYS A 36 -2.87 22.42 -50.53
N LYS A 37 -3.33 21.59 -51.49
CA LYS A 37 -2.70 21.12 -52.75
C LYS A 37 -1.24 20.63 -52.78
N ASP A 38 -1.13 19.31 -52.95
CA ASP A 38 -0.27 18.49 -53.83
C ASP A 38 1.11 19.00 -54.32
N GLU A 39 2.20 18.37 -53.84
CA GLU A 39 3.35 17.89 -54.65
C GLU A 39 4.11 16.78 -53.86
N PRO A 40 4.73 15.77 -54.52
CA PRO A 40 5.27 14.60 -53.83
C PRO A 40 6.78 14.76 -53.53
N LEU A 41 7.23 14.33 -52.35
CA LEU A 41 8.48 13.56 -52.08
C LEU A 41 9.03 13.74 -50.66
N THR A 42 9.49 12.61 -50.11
CA THR A 42 10.63 12.42 -49.18
C THR A 42 10.33 12.06 -47.71
N SER A 43 10.92 10.93 -47.33
CA SER A 43 10.84 10.11 -46.12
C SER A 43 11.30 10.73 -44.78
N VAL A 44 11.33 12.06 -44.64
CA VAL A 44 11.92 12.73 -43.46
C VAL A 44 10.88 13.13 -42.40
N GLN A 45 9.57 13.05 -42.68
CA GLN A 45 8.52 13.47 -41.74
C GLN A 45 8.05 12.41 -40.73
N VAL A 46 8.53 11.16 -40.82
CA VAL A 46 8.08 10.08 -39.94
C VAL A 46 8.67 10.21 -38.52
N THR A 47 9.81 10.88 -38.37
CA THR A 47 10.54 10.97 -37.08
C THR A 47 9.95 12.02 -36.13
N THR A 48 9.45 13.15 -36.65
CA THR A 48 8.90 14.24 -35.82
C THR A 48 7.51 13.95 -35.27
N VAL A 49 6.69 13.18 -35.99
CA VAL A 49 5.35 12.76 -35.53
C VAL A 49 5.43 11.78 -34.35
N ASN A 50 6.47 10.94 -34.32
CA ASN A 50 6.67 9.95 -33.24
C ASN A 50 7.13 10.58 -31.91
N LEU A 51 7.89 11.68 -31.92
CA LEU A 51 8.23 12.42 -30.68
C LEU A 51 7.03 13.20 -30.12
N ILE A 52 6.19 13.79 -30.97
CA ILE A 52 4.99 14.55 -30.56
C ILE A 52 3.92 13.61 -29.99
N ASN A 53 3.78 12.40 -30.55
CA ASN A 53 2.85 11.38 -30.05
C ASN A 53 3.27 10.80 -28.68
N SER A 54 4.57 10.73 -28.40
CA SER A 54 5.07 10.27 -27.09
C SER A 54 4.78 11.29 -25.98
N GLY A 55 4.97 12.59 -26.24
CA GLY A 55 4.70 13.66 -25.27
C GLY A 55 3.20 13.95 -25.05
N LYS A 56 2.36 13.83 -26.07
CA LYS A 56 0.89 13.91 -25.91
C LYS A 56 0.36 12.76 -25.06
N GLY A 57 0.88 11.55 -25.25
CA GLY A 57 0.49 10.37 -24.49
C GLY A 57 0.82 10.48 -22.99
N GLU A 58 1.98 11.02 -22.63
CA GLU A 58 2.35 11.24 -21.22
C GLU A 58 1.47 12.32 -20.56
N LEU A 59 1.22 13.42 -21.26
CA LEU A 59 0.42 14.53 -20.72
C LEU A 59 -1.07 14.15 -20.56
N GLU A 60 -1.60 13.29 -21.44
CA GLU A 60 -2.93 12.70 -21.31
C GLU A 60 -3.00 11.68 -20.16
N ARG A 61 -1.99 10.82 -19.98
CA ARG A 61 -1.89 9.90 -18.83
C ARG A 61 -1.79 10.63 -17.50
N GLU A 62 -1.03 11.72 -17.43
CA GLU A 62 -0.95 12.55 -16.23
C GLU A 62 -2.28 13.23 -15.90
N LYS A 63 -2.97 13.77 -16.91
CA LYS A 63 -4.32 14.33 -16.75
C LYS A 63 -5.29 13.27 -16.26
N GLN A 64 -5.26 12.07 -16.85
CA GLN A 64 -6.09 10.95 -16.45
C GLN A 64 -5.81 10.52 -15.01
N ASN A 65 -4.53 10.35 -14.63
CA ASN A 65 -4.13 10.05 -13.26
C ASN A 65 -4.58 11.11 -12.24
N ARG A 66 -4.58 12.39 -12.61
CA ARG A 66 -5.10 13.48 -11.75
C ARG A 66 -6.61 13.39 -11.59
N ILE A 67 -7.33 13.10 -12.67
CA ILE A 67 -8.78 12.91 -12.66
C ILE A 67 -9.15 11.70 -11.80
N ASP A 68 -8.46 10.57 -11.98
CA ASP A 68 -8.68 9.34 -11.21
C ASP A 68 -8.42 9.55 -9.71
N LYS A 69 -7.32 10.25 -9.35
CA LYS A 69 -7.06 10.66 -7.96
C LYS A 69 -8.15 11.57 -7.40
N ASN A 70 -8.71 12.48 -8.21
CA ASN A 70 -9.80 13.35 -7.78
C ASN A 70 -11.10 12.57 -7.59
N ILE A 71 -11.43 11.66 -8.50
CA ILE A 71 -12.59 10.77 -8.38
C ILE A 71 -12.47 9.91 -7.11
N GLU A 72 -11.29 9.34 -6.84
CA GLU A 72 -11.03 8.54 -5.64
C GLU A 72 -11.20 9.34 -4.34
N ARG A 73 -10.76 10.60 -4.31
CA ARG A 73 -10.99 11.51 -3.18
C ARG A 73 -12.47 11.84 -2.99
N LEU A 74 -13.19 12.03 -4.09
CA LEU A 74 -14.62 12.37 -4.11
C LEU A 74 -15.53 11.17 -3.79
N LYS A 75 -15.05 9.93 -3.92
CA LYS A 75 -15.78 8.74 -3.45
C LYS A 75 -16.15 8.90 -1.97
N SER A 76 -17.38 8.55 -1.63
CA SER A 76 -17.82 8.48 -0.23
C SER A 76 -16.95 7.50 0.56
N ARG A 77 -16.71 7.79 1.85
CA ARG A 77 -15.93 6.92 2.76
C ARG A 77 -16.43 5.47 2.72
N ARG A 78 -17.75 5.26 2.68
CA ARG A 78 -18.35 3.93 2.62
C ARG A 78 -17.95 3.16 1.34
N SER A 79 -17.90 3.84 0.21
CA SER A 79 -17.45 3.25 -1.06
C SER A 79 -16.00 2.81 -0.99
N ARG A 80 -15.10 3.66 -0.46
CA ARG A 80 -13.69 3.33 -0.30
C ARG A 80 -13.48 2.12 0.61
N ILE A 81 -14.23 2.04 1.71
CA ILE A 81 -14.18 0.89 2.62
C ILE A 81 -14.65 -0.37 1.90
N ASN A 82 -15.74 -0.31 1.15
CA ASN A 82 -16.25 -1.46 0.39
C ASN A 82 -15.24 -1.93 -0.68
N ASP A 83 -14.60 -1.00 -1.39
CA ASP A 83 -13.58 -1.30 -2.39
C ASP A 83 -12.39 -2.06 -1.76
N ILE A 84 -11.92 -1.58 -0.60
CA ILE A 84 -10.84 -2.23 0.18
C ILE A 84 -11.27 -3.62 0.63
N LEU A 85 -12.46 -3.75 1.24
CA LEU A 85 -12.97 -5.03 1.70
C LEU A 85 -13.10 -6.03 0.55
N ASN A 86 -13.53 -5.58 -0.64
CA ASN A 86 -13.60 -6.44 -1.82
C ASN A 86 -12.21 -6.91 -2.27
N SER A 87 -11.21 -6.02 -2.25
CA SER A 87 -9.83 -6.41 -2.58
C SER A 87 -9.18 -7.35 -1.56
N GLU A 88 -9.56 -7.24 -0.29
CA GLU A 88 -9.00 -8.04 0.80
C GLU A 88 -9.71 -9.40 0.97
N LYS A 89 -10.94 -9.57 0.46
CA LYS A 89 -11.73 -10.81 0.60
C LYS A 89 -11.06 -12.05 0.01
N ASP A 90 -10.38 -11.90 -1.12
CA ASP A 90 -9.78 -13.02 -1.85
C ASP A 90 -8.34 -13.33 -1.38
N ILE A 91 -7.83 -12.60 -0.38
CA ILE A 91 -6.45 -12.75 0.11
C ILE A 91 -6.44 -13.70 1.32
N ASP A 92 -5.74 -14.83 1.17
CA ASP A 92 -5.52 -15.76 2.27
C ASP A 92 -4.58 -15.18 3.33
N TYR A 93 -4.82 -15.55 4.60
CA TYR A 93 -3.97 -15.16 5.72
C TYR A 93 -2.75 -16.07 5.94
N ASN A 94 -2.58 -17.14 5.14
CA ASN A 94 -1.45 -18.06 5.26
C ASN A 94 -0.15 -17.41 4.77
N ILE A 95 0.87 -17.40 5.63
CA ILE A 95 2.18 -16.81 5.38
C ILE A 95 3.13 -17.93 4.96
N ASN A 96 3.73 -17.80 3.77
CA ASN A 96 4.74 -18.75 3.30
C ASN A 96 6.15 -18.18 3.52
N ILE A 97 7.11 -19.05 3.86
CA ILE A 97 8.53 -18.65 4.01
C ILE A 97 9.05 -17.94 2.75
N ASN A 98 8.75 -18.47 1.57
CA ASN A 98 9.21 -17.89 0.29
C ASN A 98 8.75 -16.45 0.07
N GLU A 99 7.58 -16.08 0.61
CA GLU A 99 7.05 -14.72 0.48
C GLU A 99 7.80 -13.72 1.37
N ILE A 100 8.39 -14.19 2.48
CA ILE A 100 9.22 -13.39 3.39
C ILE A 100 10.58 -13.09 2.74
N LEU A 101 11.11 -14.03 1.95
CA LEU A 101 12.46 -13.98 1.38
C LEU A 101 12.57 -13.14 0.10
N ILE A 102 11.48 -13.01 -0.67
CA ILE A 102 11.52 -12.32 -1.97
C ILE A 102 11.28 -10.81 -1.74
N GLU A 103 12.37 -10.05 -1.68
CA GLU A 103 12.39 -8.65 -1.21
C GLU A 103 11.56 -7.61 -2.01
N ASN A 104 11.06 -7.93 -3.22
CA ASN A 104 10.64 -6.85 -4.15
C ASN A 104 9.23 -6.95 -4.74
N ILE A 105 8.65 -8.14 -4.97
CA ILE A 105 7.38 -8.25 -5.72
C ILE A 105 6.16 -8.42 -4.80
N ASN A 106 6.35 -8.99 -3.60
CA ASN A 106 5.24 -9.42 -2.75
C ASN A 106 5.17 -8.72 -1.39
N SER A 107 5.98 -7.70 -1.13
CA SER A 107 5.98 -6.98 0.16
C SER A 107 4.61 -6.39 0.51
N SER A 108 3.94 -5.76 -0.45
CA SER A 108 2.59 -5.19 -0.22
C SER A 108 1.56 -6.27 0.11
N LYS A 109 1.61 -7.42 -0.59
CA LYS A 109 0.69 -8.54 -0.35
C LYS A 109 0.97 -9.16 1.01
N LEU A 110 2.24 -9.43 1.34
CA LEU A 110 2.66 -9.97 2.63
C LEU A 110 2.21 -9.08 3.80
N SER A 111 2.36 -7.77 3.65
CA SER A 111 1.93 -6.80 4.66
C SER A 111 0.42 -6.85 4.92
N ILE A 112 -0.38 -7.00 3.86
CA ILE A 112 -1.84 -7.20 3.97
C ILE A 112 -2.17 -8.56 4.60
N LYS A 113 -1.49 -9.64 4.22
CA LYS A 113 -1.67 -10.97 4.85
C LYS A 113 -1.42 -10.93 6.36
N CYS A 114 -0.33 -10.30 6.78
CA CYS A 114 -0.02 -10.11 8.20
C CYS A 114 -1.14 -9.34 8.91
N ASN A 115 -1.66 -8.29 8.28
CA ASN A 115 -2.77 -7.50 8.81
C ASN A 115 -4.04 -8.34 9.02
N LEU A 116 -4.43 -9.11 8.00
CA LEU A 116 -5.60 -9.99 8.03
C LEU A 116 -5.46 -11.08 9.10
N TYR A 117 -4.27 -11.67 9.23
CA TYR A 117 -4.02 -12.68 10.24
C TYR A 117 -4.13 -12.12 11.67
N VAL A 118 -3.58 -10.93 11.94
CA VAL A 118 -3.75 -10.26 13.24
C VAL A 118 -5.23 -9.95 13.52
N HIS A 119 -6.00 -9.55 12.50
CA HIS A 119 -7.45 -9.36 12.64
C HIS A 119 -8.19 -10.66 12.96
N LYS A 120 -7.78 -11.79 12.35
CA LYS A 120 -8.30 -13.11 12.68
C LYS A 120 -8.02 -13.45 14.15
N LEU A 121 -6.78 -13.32 14.61
CA LEU A 121 -6.40 -13.59 16.00
C LEU A 121 -7.23 -12.76 16.99
N LEU A 122 -7.43 -11.47 16.73
CA LEU A 122 -8.27 -10.60 17.56
C LEU A 122 -9.75 -11.01 17.54
N LYS A 123 -10.23 -11.58 16.44
CA LYS A 123 -11.59 -12.11 16.33
C LYS A 123 -11.74 -13.40 17.15
N ASP A 124 -10.82 -14.34 16.97
CA ASP A 124 -10.78 -15.61 17.69
C ASP A 124 -10.64 -15.37 19.20
N TRP A 125 -9.82 -14.40 19.61
CA TRP A 125 -9.67 -13.99 21.02
C TRP A 125 -10.94 -13.34 21.60
N LYS A 126 -11.70 -12.61 20.77
CA LYS A 126 -13.00 -12.08 21.20
C LYS A 126 -14.01 -13.20 21.43
N GLU A 127 -13.97 -14.26 20.61
CA GLU A 127 -14.87 -15.40 20.69
C GLU A 127 -14.54 -16.31 21.90
N SER A 128 -13.28 -16.35 22.35
CA SER A 128 -12.85 -17.15 23.50
C SER A 128 -13.25 -16.61 24.88
N GLY A 129 -14.03 -15.53 24.96
CA GLY A 129 -14.67 -15.07 26.21
C GLY A 129 -13.74 -14.45 27.25
N HIS A 130 -12.58 -13.92 26.85
CA HIS A 130 -11.61 -13.29 27.77
C HIS A 130 -12.04 -11.87 28.19
N SER A 131 -11.33 -11.28 29.16
CA SER A 131 -11.60 -9.93 29.68
C SER A 131 -11.71 -8.89 28.55
N TYR A 132 -12.89 -8.30 28.42
CA TYR A 132 -13.21 -7.29 27.40
C TYR A 132 -12.24 -6.10 27.43
N ASP A 133 -11.85 -5.65 28.62
CA ASP A 133 -10.97 -4.49 28.79
C ASP A 133 -9.58 -4.71 28.20
N LEU A 134 -9.00 -5.90 28.42
CA LEU A 134 -7.70 -6.28 27.84
C LEU A 134 -7.77 -6.34 26.31
N ILE A 135 -8.84 -6.92 25.75
CA ILE A 135 -9.03 -6.99 24.30
C ILE A 135 -9.14 -5.59 23.70
N LEU A 136 -9.85 -4.68 24.37
CA LEU A 136 -9.99 -3.30 23.94
C LEU A 136 -8.66 -2.55 23.98
N GLU A 137 -7.90 -2.71 25.06
CA GLU A 137 -6.57 -2.11 25.20
C GLU A 137 -5.61 -2.63 24.12
N THR A 138 -5.50 -3.94 23.95
CA THR A 138 -4.67 -4.57 22.92
C THR A 138 -5.04 -4.10 21.52
N LYS A 139 -6.34 -3.99 21.23
CA LYS A 139 -6.81 -3.45 19.94
C LYS A 139 -6.37 -2.01 19.71
N ARG A 140 -6.38 -1.15 20.75
CA ARG A 140 -5.92 0.24 20.66
C ARG A 140 -4.42 0.30 20.42
N ASN A 141 -3.65 -0.54 21.09
CA ASN A 141 -2.20 -0.61 20.98
C ASN A 141 -1.74 -1.16 19.63
N LEU A 142 -2.46 -2.14 19.06
CA LEU A 142 -2.15 -2.74 17.74
C LEU A 142 -2.62 -1.88 16.55
N LEU A 143 -3.58 -0.98 16.74
CA LEU A 143 -4.10 -0.10 15.68
C LEU A 143 -3.00 0.63 14.86
N PRO A 144 -1.98 1.27 15.47
CA PRO A 144 -0.91 1.92 14.70
C PRO A 144 -0.14 0.95 13.80
N LEU A 145 0.11 -0.28 14.25
CA LEU A 145 0.75 -1.31 13.45
C LEU A 145 -0.14 -1.71 12.27
N LEU A 146 -1.42 -1.98 12.51
CA LEU A 146 -2.38 -2.36 11.47
C LEU A 146 -2.51 -1.27 10.39
N ILE A 147 -2.50 0.00 10.77
CA ILE A 147 -2.51 1.11 9.79
C ILE A 147 -1.24 1.10 8.93
N LYS A 148 -0.06 0.92 9.55
CA LYS A 148 1.22 0.86 8.81
C LYS A 148 1.27 -0.34 7.86
N LEU A 149 0.80 -1.51 8.32
CA LEU A 149 0.73 -2.72 7.50
C LEU A 149 -0.19 -2.55 6.29
N ARG A 150 -1.39 -1.97 6.47
CA ARG A 150 -2.31 -1.75 5.34
C ARG A 150 -1.75 -0.75 4.32
N LYS A 151 -1.01 0.26 4.77
CA LYS A 151 -0.37 1.25 3.89
C LYS A 151 0.96 0.80 3.27
N ASN A 152 1.49 -0.34 3.72
CA ASN A 152 2.84 -0.80 3.41
C ASN A 152 3.93 0.27 3.71
N ASP A 153 3.73 1.03 4.79
CA ASP A 153 4.61 2.14 5.24
C ASP A 153 5.47 1.72 6.45
N ILE A 154 5.82 0.44 6.50
CA ILE A 154 6.60 -0.16 7.58
C ILE A 154 8.01 -0.46 7.07
N ASN A 155 9.01 -0.33 7.95
CA ASN A 155 10.38 -0.72 7.61
C ASN A 155 10.39 -2.22 7.23
N LYS A 156 11.06 -2.56 6.13
CA LYS A 156 11.18 -3.92 5.60
C LYS A 156 11.71 -4.90 6.65
N GLU A 157 12.71 -4.49 7.42
CA GLU A 157 13.31 -5.31 8.48
C GLU A 157 12.32 -5.66 9.60
N ILE A 158 11.49 -4.69 9.99
CA ILE A 158 10.41 -4.90 10.97
C ILE A 158 9.32 -5.78 10.36
N LEU A 159 8.96 -5.57 9.09
CA LEU A 159 7.99 -6.39 8.38
C LEU A 159 8.42 -7.85 8.32
N ILE A 160 9.67 -8.13 7.96
CA ILE A 160 10.26 -9.49 7.95
C ILE A 160 10.19 -10.12 9.33
N SER A 161 10.51 -9.35 10.36
CA SER A 161 10.49 -9.86 11.73
C SER A 161 9.08 -10.19 12.20
N VAL A 162 8.11 -9.30 11.93
CA VAL A 162 6.70 -9.51 12.25
C VAL A 162 6.12 -10.67 11.46
N SER A 163 6.38 -10.77 10.16
CA SER A 163 5.89 -11.87 9.32
C SER A 163 6.47 -13.21 9.77
N THR A 164 7.73 -13.25 10.21
CA THR A 164 8.37 -14.46 10.76
C THR A 164 7.73 -14.88 12.08
N ILE A 165 7.39 -13.94 12.98
CA ILE A 165 6.66 -14.25 14.21
C ILE A 165 5.29 -14.86 13.89
N LEU A 166 4.54 -14.22 12.99
CA LEU A 166 3.22 -14.67 12.58
C LEU A 166 3.28 -16.01 11.84
N TYR A 167 4.32 -16.26 11.05
CA TYR A 167 4.56 -17.53 10.38
C TYR A 167 4.72 -18.69 11.38
N HIS A 168 5.61 -18.56 12.36
CA HIS A 168 5.78 -19.59 13.39
C HIS A 168 4.53 -19.73 14.28
N LEU A 169 3.77 -18.64 14.48
CA LEU A 169 2.51 -18.68 15.22
C LEU A 169 1.41 -19.46 14.48
N GLN A 170 1.48 -19.54 13.16
CA GLN A 170 0.58 -20.38 12.35
C GLN A 170 0.92 -21.87 12.42
N GLN A 171 2.12 -22.24 12.87
CA GLN A 171 2.53 -23.63 13.02
C GLN A 171 2.22 -24.11 14.45
N ASP A 172 1.45 -25.18 14.58
CA ASP A 172 0.96 -25.66 15.89
C ASP A 172 2.07 -26.00 16.89
N ASN A 173 3.25 -26.40 16.41
CA ASN A 173 4.37 -26.85 17.24
C ASN A 173 5.49 -25.81 17.42
N GLU A 174 5.39 -24.62 16.82
CA GLU A 174 6.51 -23.67 16.75
C GLU A 174 6.33 -22.40 17.60
N ILE A 175 5.56 -22.50 18.69
CA ILE A 175 5.33 -21.38 19.62
C ILE A 175 6.65 -20.86 20.21
N ASN A 176 7.59 -21.76 20.54
CA ASN A 176 8.90 -21.37 21.07
C ASN A 176 9.73 -20.57 20.05
N GLN A 177 9.67 -20.94 18.78
CA GLN A 177 10.34 -20.26 17.68
C GLN A 177 9.69 -18.89 17.42
N SER A 178 8.36 -18.80 17.53
CA SER A 178 7.64 -17.52 17.48
C SER A 178 8.14 -16.57 18.59
N LEU A 179 8.25 -17.07 19.83
CA LEU A 179 8.77 -16.30 20.95
C LEU A 179 10.23 -15.88 20.76
N GLN A 180 11.09 -16.74 20.22
CA GLN A 180 12.48 -16.38 19.90
C GLN A 180 12.55 -15.27 18.85
N SER A 181 11.73 -15.34 17.80
CA SER A 181 11.61 -14.29 16.79
C SER A 181 11.10 -12.97 17.39
N TYR A 182 10.14 -13.04 18.32
CA TYR A 182 9.65 -11.88 19.06
C TYR A 182 10.77 -11.21 19.89
N MET A 183 11.60 -11.99 20.56
CA MET A 183 12.72 -11.45 21.34
C MET A 183 13.72 -10.73 20.44
N LYS A 184 14.07 -11.33 19.29
CA LYS A 184 14.95 -10.69 18.29
C LYS A 184 14.40 -9.34 17.84
N LEU A 185 13.12 -9.29 17.46
CA LEU A 185 12.42 -8.06 17.08
C LEU A 185 12.47 -7.02 18.20
N SER A 186 12.20 -7.42 19.44
CA SER A 186 12.16 -6.52 20.60
C SER A 186 13.52 -5.88 20.90
N ILE A 187 14.60 -6.66 20.75
CA ILE A 187 15.99 -6.23 20.92
C ILE A 187 16.45 -5.32 19.77
N GLY A 188 15.75 -5.28 18.64
CA GLY A 188 16.15 -4.50 17.47
C GLY A 188 16.95 -5.27 16.42
N THR A 189 16.98 -6.61 16.53
CA THR A 189 17.58 -7.48 15.52
C THR A 189 16.50 -8.04 14.58
N VAL A 190 16.86 -8.26 13.32
CA VAL A 190 15.92 -8.80 12.33
C VAL A 190 15.70 -10.30 12.58
N ALA A 191 14.45 -10.71 12.75
CA ALA A 191 14.08 -12.11 12.90
C ALA A 191 13.80 -12.73 11.53
N TRP A 192 14.75 -13.54 11.03
CA TRP A 192 14.58 -14.34 9.82
C TRP A 192 14.03 -15.74 10.14
N PRO A 193 13.23 -16.35 9.24
CA PRO A 193 12.73 -17.70 9.43
C PRO A 193 13.88 -18.72 9.52
N ILE A 194 13.68 -19.79 10.29
CA ILE A 194 14.70 -20.83 10.52
C ILE A 194 15.22 -21.35 9.16
N GLY A 195 16.54 -21.48 9.05
CA GLY A 195 17.21 -21.98 7.84
C GLY A 195 17.63 -20.89 6.85
N VAL A 196 17.21 -19.63 7.06
CA VAL A 196 17.71 -18.49 6.28
C VAL A 196 18.48 -17.54 7.17
N THR A 197 19.78 -17.46 6.93
CA THR A 197 20.60 -16.34 7.41
C THR A 197 20.74 -15.35 6.27
N GLN A 198 20.85 -14.06 6.59
CA GLN A 198 21.18 -13.03 5.61
C GLN A 198 22.60 -13.31 5.06
N ILE A 199 22.70 -14.12 4.02
CA ILE A 199 23.97 -14.50 3.39
C ILE A 199 24.23 -13.47 2.29
N SER A 200 25.10 -12.52 2.58
CA SER A 200 25.74 -11.74 1.53
C SER A 200 27.14 -12.31 1.34
N ILE A 201 27.45 -12.75 0.13
CA ILE A 201 28.82 -13.13 -0.27
C ILE A 201 29.81 -11.95 -0.11
N HIS A 202 29.30 -10.74 0.16
CA HIS A 202 30.06 -9.50 0.37
C HIS A 202 29.87 -8.83 1.75
N SER A 203 29.20 -9.44 2.74
CA SER A 203 28.92 -8.78 4.05
C SER A 203 30.11 -8.78 5.03
N ARG A 204 31.16 -9.55 4.76
CA ARG A 204 32.23 -9.85 5.72
C ARG A 204 33.09 -8.67 6.20
N SER A 205 32.98 -7.47 5.59
CA SER A 205 33.77 -6.29 6.03
C SER A 205 32.93 -5.16 6.66
N ALA A 206 31.61 -5.14 6.45
CA ALA A 206 30.71 -4.11 7.00
C ALA A 206 29.86 -4.60 8.20
N HIS A 207 29.73 -5.92 8.36
CA HIS A 207 28.86 -6.51 9.39
C HIS A 207 29.35 -6.27 10.83
N SER A 208 30.66 -6.03 11.04
CA SER A 208 31.18 -5.66 12.37
C SER A 208 30.89 -4.20 12.75
N LYS A 209 30.73 -3.29 11.77
CA LYS A 209 30.44 -1.86 12.03
C LYS A 209 28.95 -1.52 12.02
N LEU A 210 28.10 -2.40 11.49
CA LEU A 210 26.64 -2.22 11.48
C LEU A 210 25.96 -2.62 12.81
N ASN A 211 26.68 -3.30 13.71
CA ASN A 211 26.16 -3.65 15.04
C ASN A 211 26.24 -2.50 16.06
N ASP A 212 27.02 -1.45 15.78
CA ASP A 212 27.35 -0.42 16.78
C ASP A 212 26.73 0.96 16.53
N ILE A 213 26.18 1.25 15.34
CA ILE A 213 25.79 2.64 15.02
C ILE A 213 24.36 3.00 15.47
N ASN A 214 23.46 2.03 15.70
CA ASN A 214 22.08 2.29 16.16
C ASN A 214 21.58 1.24 17.17
N LYS A 215 22.36 0.98 18.23
CA LYS A 215 22.09 -0.04 19.26
C LYS A 215 20.99 0.39 20.26
N THR A 216 19.89 0.92 19.77
CA THR A 216 18.68 1.15 20.59
C THR A 216 17.66 0.10 20.21
N SER A 217 17.28 -0.72 21.19
CA SER A 217 16.28 -1.76 21.00
C SER A 217 15.00 -1.20 20.40
N ASN A 218 14.32 -1.90 19.50
CA ASN A 218 13.07 -1.42 18.89
C ASN A 218 12.03 -0.99 19.94
N ILE A 219 12.00 -1.69 21.07
CA ILE A 219 11.15 -1.40 22.23
C ILE A 219 11.50 -0.07 22.92
N MET A 220 12.73 0.44 22.75
CA MET A 220 13.26 1.66 23.37
C MET A 220 13.19 2.89 22.44
N ILE A 221 12.79 2.73 21.17
CA ILE A 221 12.80 3.84 20.19
C ILE A 221 11.63 4.81 20.39
N ASP A 222 10.40 4.30 20.55
CA ASP A 222 9.19 5.12 20.65
C ASP A 222 8.13 4.40 21.50
N GLU A 223 7.34 5.17 22.26
CA GLU A 223 6.25 4.67 23.10
C GLU A 223 5.23 3.89 22.29
N ARG A 224 4.83 4.43 21.14
CA ARG A 224 3.87 3.77 20.25
C ARG A 224 4.41 2.43 19.76
N THR A 225 5.71 2.38 19.48
CA THR A 225 6.38 1.16 19.02
C THR A 225 6.46 0.12 20.13
N ARG A 226 6.77 0.57 21.35
CA ARG A 226 6.75 -0.28 22.54
C ARG A 226 5.38 -0.92 22.75
N LEU A 227 4.31 -0.12 22.73
CA LEU A 227 2.95 -0.59 23.00
C LEU A 227 2.51 -1.69 22.04
N TRP A 228 2.70 -1.51 20.72
CA TRP A 228 2.28 -2.56 19.78
C TRP A 228 3.16 -3.80 19.85
N ILE A 229 4.47 -3.67 20.11
CA ILE A 229 5.35 -4.83 20.30
C ILE A 229 4.89 -5.61 21.54
N THR A 230 4.68 -4.94 22.67
CA THR A 230 4.19 -5.60 23.89
C THR A 230 2.83 -6.26 23.68
N SER A 231 1.90 -5.58 22.98
CA SER A 231 0.59 -6.14 22.64
C SER A 231 0.61 -7.25 21.60
N LEU A 232 1.71 -7.44 20.85
CA LEU A 232 1.87 -8.56 19.92
C LEU A 232 2.21 -9.87 20.65
N LYS A 233 2.83 -9.77 21.84
CA LYS A 233 3.17 -10.92 22.67
C LYS A 233 1.98 -11.45 23.47
N GLY A 234 1.13 -10.54 23.96
CA GLY A 234 -0.01 -10.85 24.82
C GLY A 234 -1.15 -11.50 24.06
#